data_AF-A0A7S1D4T8-F1
#
_entry.id   AF-A0A7S1D4T8-F1
#
_cell.length_a   1.000
_cell.length_b   1.000
_cell.length_c   1.000
_cell.angle_alpha   90.00
_cell.angle_beta   90.00
_cell.angle_gamma   90.00
#
_symmetry.space_group_name_H-M   'P 1'
#
loop_
_entity.id
_entity.type
_entity.pdbx_description
1 polymer ?
#
loop_
_entity_poly.entity_id
_entity_poly.type
_entity_poly.pdbx_seq_one_letter_code
_entity_poly.pdbx_strand_id
1 'polypeptide(L)'
;KTRSANPRSSQRFYDPVLRMKADIPRSHHKGLSRSSLNDGTGAVMPEGGLSPCVIKVVGVGGGGCNAVDRMLASKVGGVDFWSINTDAQALGRSKARGAKVLNIGGDSTRGLGAGGDPSM
;
A
#
# COMPACT_ATOMS: atom_id res chain seq x y z
N LYS A 1 -62.23 -37.16 0.26
CA LYS A 1 -61.26 -36.03 0.14
C LYS A 1 -61.79 -34.89 1.01
N THR A 2 -61.52 -34.97 2.32
CA THR A 2 -60.40 -34.35 3.08
C THR A 2 -60.79 -32.97 3.61
N ARG A 3 -60.92 -32.89 4.93
CA ARG A 3 -61.27 -31.71 5.74
C ARG A 3 -60.01 -30.89 6.07
N SER A 4 -60.16 -29.57 5.96
CA SER A 4 -59.85 -28.55 6.98
C SER A 4 -58.41 -28.30 7.49
N ALA A 5 -58.05 -27.01 7.36
CA ALA A 5 -57.29 -26.15 8.29
C ALA A 5 -55.74 -26.16 8.36
N ASN A 6 -55.17 -25.02 7.93
CA ASN A 6 -53.96 -24.32 8.41
C ASN A 6 -54.24 -23.78 9.84
N PRO A 7 -53.30 -23.54 10.81
CA PRO A 7 -52.09 -22.70 10.64
C PRO A 7 -50.87 -23.01 11.55
N ARG A 8 -49.67 -22.51 11.17
CA ARG A 8 -48.78 -21.64 11.98
C ARG A 8 -47.28 -21.80 11.66
N SER A 9 -46.71 -20.63 11.31
CA SER A 9 -45.40 -20.09 11.74
C SER A 9 -44.12 -20.92 11.55
N SER A 10 -43.35 -20.53 10.54
CA SER A 10 -41.93 -20.20 10.74
C SER A 10 -41.43 -19.37 9.56
N GLN A 11 -41.63 -18.05 9.62
CA GLN A 11 -40.81 -17.13 8.86
C GLN A 11 -39.37 -17.31 9.35
N ARG A 12 -38.54 -18.05 8.60
CA ARG A 12 -37.09 -18.03 8.78
C ARG A 12 -36.62 -16.65 8.33
N PHE A 13 -36.20 -15.84 9.28
CA PHE A 13 -35.39 -14.67 9.02
C PHE A 13 -34.14 -15.11 8.24
N TYR A 14 -33.90 -14.50 7.08
CA TYR A 14 -32.62 -14.56 6.38
C TYR A 14 -31.66 -13.60 7.11
N ASP A 15 -30.71 -14.15 7.87
CA ASP A 15 -29.59 -13.40 8.44
C ASP A 15 -28.38 -13.52 7.48
N PRO A 16 -27.93 -12.42 6.84
CA PRO A 16 -26.80 -12.45 5.92
C PRO A 16 -25.44 -12.59 6.62
N VAL A 17 -25.35 -12.48 7.95
CA VAL A 17 -24.07 -12.50 8.67
C VAL A 17 -23.62 -13.94 9.01
N LEU A 18 -24.54 -14.90 9.10
CA LEU A 18 -24.24 -16.26 9.54
C LEU A 18 -23.72 -17.21 8.44
N ARG A 19 -23.78 -16.81 7.16
CA ARG A 19 -23.33 -17.66 6.03
C ARG A 19 -21.88 -17.44 5.59
N MET A 20 -21.12 -16.58 6.26
CA MET A 20 -19.75 -16.25 5.84
C MET A 20 -18.65 -16.93 6.68
N LYS A 21 -19.00 -17.80 7.63
CA LYS A 21 -18.02 -18.47 8.53
C LYS A 21 -17.84 -19.97 8.34
N ALA A 22 -18.50 -20.57 7.35
CA ALA A 22 -18.26 -21.93 6.94
C ALA A 22 -17.78 -21.88 5.49
N ASP A 23 -16.45 -21.80 5.30
CA ASP A 23 -15.69 -22.20 4.10
C ASP A 23 -14.32 -21.50 4.07
N ILE A 24 -13.40 -21.90 4.97
CA ILE A 24 -11.96 -21.69 4.74
C ILE A 24 -11.21 -22.98 5.11
N PRO A 25 -10.63 -23.71 4.13
CA PRO A 25 -9.82 -24.90 4.39
C PRO A 25 -8.46 -24.54 4.98
N ARG A 26 -8.01 -25.29 5.99
CA ARG A 26 -6.65 -25.23 6.55
C ARG A 26 -5.66 -25.79 5.52
N SER A 27 -4.76 -24.96 5.00
CA SER A 27 -3.66 -25.40 4.13
C SER A 27 -2.31 -25.37 4.87
N HIS A 28 -1.78 -26.55 5.13
CA HIS A 28 -0.34 -26.77 5.27
C HIS A 28 0.32 -26.58 3.90
N HIS A 29 1.37 -25.75 3.80
CA HIS A 29 2.19 -25.66 2.58
C HIS A 29 3.64 -26.05 2.89
N LYS A 30 3.98 -27.31 2.56
CA LYS A 30 5.35 -27.78 2.31
C LYS A 30 5.89 -27.08 1.04
N GLY A 31 7.19 -26.80 1.04
CA GLY A 31 7.88 -25.93 0.08
C GLY A 31 7.81 -26.33 -1.40
N LEU A 32 8.10 -25.33 -2.24
CA LEU A 32 8.40 -25.49 -3.66
C LEU A 32 9.73 -24.79 -3.98
N SER A 33 10.69 -25.56 -4.49
CA SER A 33 11.95 -25.09 -5.07
C SER A 33 11.68 -24.27 -6.33
N ARG A 34 12.16 -23.02 -6.41
CA ARG A 34 12.23 -22.30 -7.68
C ARG A 34 13.62 -22.48 -8.28
N SER A 35 13.63 -23.27 -9.34
CA SER A 35 14.71 -23.46 -10.30
C SER A 35 15.16 -22.15 -10.92
N SER A 36 16.48 -22.06 -11.09
CA SER A 36 17.26 -21.03 -11.74
C SER A 36 16.72 -20.55 -13.09
N LEU A 37 16.59 -19.24 -13.23
CA LEU A 37 16.81 -18.54 -14.50
C LEU A 37 17.78 -17.39 -14.19
N ASN A 38 18.96 -17.53 -14.79
CA ASN A 38 20.12 -16.67 -14.67
C ASN A 38 20.10 -15.69 -15.85
N ASP A 39 19.69 -14.46 -15.61
CA ASP A 39 19.77 -13.36 -16.57
C ASP A 39 20.92 -12.40 -16.19
N GLY A 40 22.15 -12.91 -16.28
CA GLY A 40 23.22 -12.33 -17.12
C GLY A 40 23.65 -10.86 -16.97
N THR A 41 23.24 -10.10 -15.95
CA THR A 41 23.78 -8.76 -15.68
C THR A 41 24.42 -8.73 -14.29
N GLY A 42 25.65 -9.23 -14.24
CA GLY A 42 26.46 -9.33 -13.02
C GLY A 42 26.89 -7.97 -12.50
N ALA A 43 26.03 -7.33 -11.70
CA ALA A 43 26.52 -6.54 -10.58
C ALA A 43 27.11 -7.54 -9.58
N VAL A 44 28.44 -7.66 -9.59
CA VAL A 44 29.19 -8.49 -8.64
C VAL A 44 28.94 -7.90 -7.24
N MET A 45 28.08 -8.55 -6.45
CA MET A 45 27.89 -8.23 -5.04
C MET A 45 28.84 -9.12 -4.22
N PRO A 46 29.60 -8.58 -3.25
CA PRO A 46 30.42 -9.42 -2.40
C PRO A 46 29.53 -10.25 -1.48
N GLU A 47 29.89 -11.52 -1.30
CA GLU A 47 29.27 -12.43 -0.35
C GLU A 47 29.47 -11.92 1.08
N GLY A 48 28.37 -11.64 1.78
CA GLY A 48 28.35 -11.41 3.23
C GLY A 48 28.19 -9.94 3.64
N GLY A 49 26.94 -9.54 3.88
CA GLY A 49 26.61 -8.35 4.67
C GLY A 49 25.79 -7.33 3.88
N LEU A 50 24.53 -7.15 4.30
CA LEU A 50 23.75 -5.96 4.00
C LEU A 50 24.66 -4.73 4.16
N SER A 51 24.77 -3.87 3.15
CA SER A 51 25.44 -2.59 3.34
C SER A 51 24.79 -1.91 4.57
N PRO A 52 25.56 -1.53 5.60
CA PRO A 52 24.97 -0.96 6.82
C PRO A 52 24.35 0.42 6.57
N CYS A 53 24.55 0.99 5.38
CA CYS A 53 24.06 2.30 5.00
C CYS A 53 22.59 2.23 4.56
N VAL A 54 21.70 2.77 5.40
CA VAL A 54 20.30 2.99 5.06
C VAL A 54 20.18 4.32 4.33
N ILE A 55 19.96 4.27 3.01
CA ILE A 55 19.75 5.47 2.20
C ILE A 55 18.27 5.83 2.18
N LYS A 56 17.96 7.06 2.61
CA LYS A 56 16.60 7.62 2.54
C LYS A 56 16.60 8.80 1.59
N VAL A 57 15.64 8.82 0.66
CA VAL A 57 15.43 9.94 -0.25
C VAL A 57 14.11 10.60 0.09
N VAL A 58 14.16 11.90 0.37
CA VAL A 58 13.00 12.68 0.79
C VAL A 58 12.71 13.77 -0.25
N GLY A 59 11.60 13.62 -0.95
CA GLY A 59 11.06 14.65 -1.83
C GLY A 59 10.13 15.57 -1.04
N VAL A 60 10.45 16.86 -0.98
CA VAL A 60 9.61 17.86 -0.31
C VAL A 60 8.90 18.76 -1.33
N GLY A 61 7.62 19.03 -1.11
CA GLY A 61 6.82 19.88 -1.97
C GLY A 61 6.49 19.25 -3.33
N GLY A 62 5.85 20.00 -4.23
CA GLY A 62 5.40 19.47 -5.53
C GLY A 62 6.54 19.00 -6.44
N GLY A 63 7.61 19.79 -6.56
CA GLY A 63 8.77 19.44 -7.40
C GLY A 63 9.54 18.23 -6.86
N GLY A 64 9.79 18.19 -5.55
CA GLY A 64 10.50 17.09 -4.90
C GLY A 64 9.70 15.78 -4.94
N CYS A 65 8.39 15.82 -4.67
CA CYS A 65 7.54 14.64 -4.81
C CYS A 65 7.52 14.10 -6.26
N ASN A 66 7.45 14.99 -7.26
CA ASN A 66 7.54 14.58 -8.66
C ASN A 66 8.91 13.97 -9.02
N ALA A 67 10.00 14.44 -8.42
CA ALA A 67 11.31 13.83 -8.61
C ALA A 67 11.36 12.41 -8.00
N VAL A 68 10.81 12.23 -6.80
CA VAL A 68 10.67 10.91 -6.15
C VAL A 68 9.82 9.96 -7.00
N ASP A 69 8.70 10.42 -7.55
CA ASP A 69 7.86 9.63 -8.47
C ASP A 69 8.67 9.11 -9.67
N ARG A 70 9.56 9.94 -10.24
CA ARG A 70 10.45 9.54 -11.33
C ARG A 70 11.51 8.53 -10.88
N MET A 71 12.12 8.72 -9.71
CA MET A 71 13.11 7.79 -9.17
C MET A 71 12.51 6.41 -8.90
N LEU A 72 11.28 6.36 -8.40
CA LEU A 72 10.53 5.14 -8.21
C LEU A 72 10.20 4.46 -9.56
N ALA A 73 9.78 5.22 -10.56
CA ALA A 73 9.52 4.68 -11.90
C ALA A 73 10.79 4.09 -12.54
N SER A 74 11.95 4.67 -12.27
CA SER A 74 13.26 4.17 -12.70
C SER A 74 13.78 2.96 -11.89
N LYS A 75 13.05 2.49 -10.87
CA LYS A 75 13.38 1.31 -10.04
C LYS A 75 14.75 1.38 -9.35
N VAL A 76 15.10 2.53 -8.80
CA VAL A 76 16.32 2.68 -7.99
C VAL A 76 16.20 1.80 -6.73
N GLY A 77 17.06 0.78 -6.63
CA GLY A 77 17.07 -0.17 -5.52
C GLY A 77 17.88 0.30 -4.31
N GLY A 78 17.64 -0.31 -3.15
CA GLY A 78 18.40 -0.02 -1.92
C GLY A 78 18.09 1.34 -1.27
N VAL A 79 16.97 1.97 -1.64
CA VAL A 79 16.58 3.31 -1.17
C VAL A 79 15.18 3.30 -0.57
N ASP A 80 15.05 3.94 0.59
CA ASP A 80 13.79 4.18 1.29
C ASP A 80 13.22 5.55 0.86
N PHE A 81 12.17 5.57 0.03
CA PHE A 81 11.61 6.81 -0.52
C PHE A 81 10.53 7.42 0.40
N TRP A 82 10.55 8.75 0.49
CA TRP A 82 9.57 9.57 1.21
C TRP A 82 9.10 10.75 0.36
N SER A 83 7.79 10.97 0.34
CA SER A 83 7.13 12.13 -0.26
C SER A 83 6.48 12.95 0.85
N ILE A 84 6.92 14.20 1.01
CA ILE A 84 6.46 15.11 2.07
C ILE A 84 5.90 16.37 1.42
N ASN A 85 4.70 16.77 1.81
CA ASN A 85 4.11 18.01 1.29
C ASN A 85 3.05 18.57 2.25
N THR A 86 2.84 19.88 2.21
CA THR A 86 1.71 20.53 2.89
C THR A 86 0.40 20.35 2.12
N ASP A 87 0.48 20.21 0.80
CA ASP A 87 -0.68 19.93 -0.06
C ASP A 87 -1.04 18.43 -0.03
N ALA A 88 -2.16 18.12 0.63
CA ALA A 88 -2.68 16.76 0.75
C ALA A 88 -3.22 16.21 -0.58
N GLN A 89 -3.72 17.09 -1.46
CA GLN A 89 -4.20 16.70 -2.78
C GLN A 89 -3.04 16.29 -3.68
N ALA A 90 -1.93 17.04 -3.64
CA ALA A 90 -0.71 16.68 -4.36
C ALA A 90 -0.15 15.33 -3.90
N LEU A 91 -0.15 15.05 -2.58
CA LEU A 91 0.25 13.75 -2.06
C LEU A 91 -0.70 12.63 -2.49
N GLY A 92 -2.00 12.87 -2.52
CA GLY A 92 -2.99 11.90 -3.01
C GLY A 92 -2.85 11.57 -4.51
N ARG A 93 -2.30 12.49 -5.31
CA ARG A 93 -2.01 12.29 -6.73
C ARG A 93 -0.65 11.63 -7.00
N SER A 94 0.24 11.59 -6.00
CA SER A 94 1.58 11.01 -6.17
C SER A 94 1.47 9.56 -6.62
N LYS A 95 2.25 9.20 -7.64
CA LYS A 95 2.31 7.83 -8.18
C LYS A 95 3.20 6.93 -7.34
N ALA A 96 3.77 7.45 -6.26
CA ALA A 96 4.69 6.75 -5.38
C ALA A 96 4.01 5.72 -4.46
N ARG A 97 3.34 4.71 -5.03
CA ARG A 97 2.88 3.53 -4.24
C ARG A 97 4.03 2.82 -3.50
N GLY A 98 5.28 3.07 -3.90
CA GLY A 98 6.48 2.58 -3.24
C GLY A 98 7.16 3.56 -2.29
N ALA A 99 6.68 4.81 -2.14
CA ALA A 99 7.21 5.75 -1.14
C ALA A 99 6.27 5.86 0.06
N LYS A 100 6.86 6.19 1.20
CA LYS A 100 6.12 6.63 2.38
C LYS A 100 5.65 8.06 2.16
N VAL A 101 4.43 8.37 2.58
CA VAL A 101 3.78 9.66 2.35
C VAL A 101 3.56 10.35 3.69
N LEU A 102 3.96 11.61 3.80
CA LEU A 102 3.75 12.42 4.99
C LEU A 102 3.15 13.78 4.62
N ASN A 103 1.92 14.03 5.05
CA ASN A 103 1.36 15.38 5.01
C ASN A 103 1.82 16.17 6.24
N ILE A 104 2.33 17.38 6.02
CA ILE A 104 2.77 18.28 7.08
C ILE A 104 1.92 19.55 7.08
N GLY A 105 1.88 20.28 8.20
CA GLY A 105 1.13 21.54 8.29
C GLY A 105 -0.38 21.36 8.10
N GLY A 106 -0.95 20.22 8.50
CA GLY A 106 -2.39 19.95 8.38
C GLY A 106 -3.25 20.99 9.10
N ASP A 107 -2.81 21.43 10.29
CA ASP A 107 -3.55 22.42 11.08
C ASP A 107 -3.47 23.84 10.51
N SER A 108 -2.33 24.22 9.91
CA SER A 108 -2.11 25.56 9.34
C SER A 108 -2.64 25.68 7.91
N THR A 109 -2.36 24.68 7.07
CA THR A 109 -2.69 24.72 5.63
C THR A 109 -4.01 24.04 5.28
N ARG A 110 -4.58 23.24 6.20
CA ARG A 110 -5.77 22.41 5.96
C ARG A 110 -5.61 21.50 4.74
N GLY A 111 -4.37 21.12 4.42
CA GLY A 111 -4.05 20.29 3.27
C GLY A 111 -4.09 21.00 1.91
N LEU A 112 -4.16 22.34 1.88
CA LEU A 112 -4.19 23.14 0.64
C LEU A 112 -2.80 23.58 0.16
N GLY A 113 -1.77 23.37 0.98
CA GLY A 113 -0.41 23.81 0.69
C GLY A 113 -0.07 25.18 1.29
N ALA A 114 1.22 25.50 1.30
CA ALA A 114 1.76 26.74 1.86
C ALA A 114 1.69 27.95 0.89
N GLY A 115 1.16 27.76 -0.32
CA GLY A 115 0.99 28.86 -1.29
C GLY A 115 2.30 29.49 -1.80
N GLY A 116 3.45 28.86 -1.58
CA GLY A 116 4.77 29.42 -1.92
C GLY A 116 5.37 30.32 -0.83
N ASP A 117 4.70 30.48 0.31
CA ASP A 117 5.25 31.13 1.49
C ASP A 117 6.12 30.15 2.30
N PRO A 118 7.45 30.36 2.40
CA PRO A 118 8.31 29.47 3.16
C PRO A 118 8.22 29.67 4.68
N SER A 119 7.56 30.73 5.16
CA SER A 119 7.46 31.07 6.59
C SER A 119 6.24 30.49 7.31
N MET A 120 5.30 29.93 6.55
CA MET A 120 4.09 29.27 7.05
C MET A 120 4.33 27.97 7.81
#